data_AF-A0A7Y2L9N7-F1
#
_entry.id   AF-A0A7Y2L9N7-F1
#
_cell.length_a   1.000
_cell.length_b   1.000
_cell.length_c   1.000
_cell.angle_alpha   90.00
_cell.angle_beta   90.00
_cell.angle_gamma   90.00
#
_symmetry.space_group_name_H-M   'P 1'
#
loop_
_entity.id
_entity.type
_entity.pdbx_description
1 polymer ?
#
loop_
_entity_poly.entity_id
_entity_poly.type
_entity_poly.pdbx_seq_one_letter_code
_entity_poly.pdbx_strand_id
1 'polypeptide(L)' 'MIVKRVEQIQINKNHELWPYCDEICFAAKNLYNYANYITRQEFINNKKWIRYRDLNKMLKEHETYKNLPAQ' A
#
# COMPACT_ATOMS: atom_id res chain seq x y z
N MET A 1 0.72 32.45 -19.64
CA MET A 1 -0.39 31.47 -19.77
C MET A 1 -0.21 30.40 -18.71
N ILE A 2 -1.22 30.13 -17.88
CA ILE A 2 -1.20 28.99 -16.96
C ILE A 2 -1.66 27.77 -17.75
N VAL A 3 -0.80 26.75 -17.83
CA VAL A 3 -1.10 25.50 -18.55
C VAL A 3 -1.49 24.43 -17.53
N LYS A 4 -2.71 23.90 -17.61
CA LYS A 4 -3.16 22.78 -16.78
C LYS A 4 -2.48 21.50 -17.27
N ARG A 5 -1.62 20.90 -16.43
CA ARG A 5 -0.82 19.70 -16.79
C ARG A 5 -1.39 18.38 -16.31
N VAL A 6 -2.33 18.43 -15.36
CA VAL A 6 -2.95 17.24 -14.75
C VAL A 6 -4.41 17.51 -14.45
N GLU A 7 -5.20 16.44 -14.44
CA GLU A 7 -6.54 16.42 -13.88
C GLU A 7 -6.48 16.07 -12.39
N GLN A 8 -7.32 16.72 -11.59
CA GLN A 8 -7.51 16.41 -10.19
C GLN A 8 -8.98 16.07 -9.98
N ILE A 9 -9.24 14.93 -9.35
CA ILE A 9 -10.57 14.51 -8.91
C ILE A 9 -10.54 14.47 -7.38
N GLN A 10 -11.45 15.21 -6.73
CA GLN A 10 -11.59 15.23 -5.28
C GLN A 10 -12.89 14.54 -4.89
N ILE A 11 -12.78 13.41 -4.19
CA ILE A 11 -13.92 12.63 -3.71
C ILE A 11 -14.18 13.02 -2.26
N ASN A 12 -15.41 13.42 -1.93
CA ASN A 12 -15.83 13.73 -0.57
C ASN A 12 -16.63 12.57 0.04
N LYS A 13 -16.92 12.63 1.35
CA LYS A 13 -17.62 11.57 2.11
C LYS A 13 -19.00 11.18 1.59
N ASN A 14 -19.69 12.07 0.88
CA ASN A 14 -21.03 11.82 0.34
C ASN A 14 -20.99 11.25 -1.08
N HIS A 15 -19.81 11.12 -1.69
CA HIS A 15 -19.65 10.59 -3.03
C HIS A 15 -19.74 9.06 -3.02
N GLU A 16 -20.37 8.48 -4.05
CA GLU A 16 -20.61 7.02 -4.15
C GLU A 16 -19.33 6.18 -4.08
N LEU A 17 -18.22 6.69 -4.64
CA LEU A 17 -16.90 6.05 -4.62
C LEU A 17 -16.16 6.18 -3.28
N TRP A 18 -16.63 7.01 -2.35
CA TRP A 18 -15.92 7.24 -1.09
C TRP A 18 -15.67 5.94 -0.29
N PRO A 19 -16.67 5.06 -0.06
CA PRO A 19 -16.46 3.83 0.71
C PRO A 19 -15.41 2.92 0.09
N TYR A 20 -15.40 2.81 -1.24
CA TYR A 20 -14.40 2.04 -1.98
C TYR A 20 -12.99 2.61 -1.78
N CYS A 21 -12.82 3.93 -1.94
CA CYS A 21 -11.53 4.57 -1.71
C CYS A 21 -11.03 4.39 -0.27
N ASP A 22 -11.92 4.55 0.71
CA ASP A 22 -11.59 4.38 2.13
C ASP A 22 -11.12 2.94 2.44
N GLU A 23 -11.85 1.94 1.96
CA GLU A 23 -11.52 0.52 2.13
C GLU A 23 -10.15 0.18 1.50
N ILE A 24 -9.92 0.60 0.26
CA ILE A 24 -8.65 0.32 -0.44
C ILE A 24 -7.48 1.07 0.20
N CYS A 25 -7.66 2.32 0.62
CA CYS A 25 -6.63 3.05 1.35
C CYS A 25 -6.27 2.37 2.67
N PHE A 26 -7.27 1.85 3.39
CA PHE A 26 -7.05 1.10 4.63
C PHE A 26 -6.28 -0.21 4.36
N ALA A 27 -6.68 -0.99 3.36
CA ALA A 27 -5.98 -2.21 2.97
C ALA A 27 -4.52 -1.93 2.56
N ALA A 28 -4.28 -0.87 1.77
CA ALA A 28 -2.95 -0.47 1.34
C ALA A 28 -2.05 -0.06 2.53
N LYS A 29 -2.61 0.66 3.51
CA LYS A 29 -1.91 1.00 4.76
C LYS A 29 -1.50 -0.26 5.52
N ASN A 30 -2.35 -1.27 5.58
CA ASN A 30 -2.04 -2.53 6.27
C ASN A 30 -0.89 -3.27 5.60
N LEU A 31 -0.89 -3.36 4.26
CA LEU A 31 0.24 -3.94 3.52
C LEU A 31 1.55 -3.18 3.80
N TYR A 32 1.51 -1.84 3.77
CA TYR A 32 2.67 -1.00 4.04
C TYR A 32 3.22 -1.20 5.46
N ASN A 33 2.33 -1.22 6.46
CA ASN A 33 2.71 -1.47 7.85
C ASN A 33 3.34 -2.85 8.03
N TYR A 34 2.77 -3.88 7.40
CA TYR A 34 3.28 -5.24 7.46
C TYR A 34 4.68 -5.36 6.80
N ALA A 35 4.86 -4.76 5.63
CA ALA A 35 6.15 -4.72 4.95
C ALA A 35 7.25 -4.04 5.78
N ASN A 36 6.91 -2.92 6.43
CA ASN A 36 7.80 -2.21 7.34
C ASN A 36 8.13 -3.03 8.59
N TYR A 37 7.13 -3.71 9.16
CA TYR A 37 7.33 -4.59 10.30
C TYR A 37 8.35 -5.69 9.96
N ILE A 38 8.15 -6.43 8.87
CA ILE A 38 9.08 -7.49 8.44
C ILE A 38 10.49 -6.93 8.25
N THR A 39 10.63 -5.83 7.50
CA THR A 39 11.93 -5.23 7.21
C THR A 39 12.63 -4.78 8.49
N ARG A 40 11.89 -4.18 9.44
CA ARG A 40 12.43 -3.75 10.72
C ARG A 40 12.84 -4.94 11.61
N GLN A 41 12.04 -6.02 11.64
CA GLN A 41 12.38 -7.23 12.40
C GLN A 41 13.67 -7.87 11.88
N GLU A 42 13.81 -7.99 10.55
CA GLU A 42 15.02 -8.54 9.93
C GLU A 42 16.25 -7.69 10.26
N PHE A 43 16.11 -6.37 10.22
CA PHE A 43 17.19 -5.47 10.56
C PHE A 43 17.59 -5.57 12.05
N ILE A 44 16.63 -5.60 12.97
CA ILE A 44 16.91 -5.64 14.41
C ILE A 44 17.64 -6.94 14.77
N ASN A 45 17.11 -8.07 14.32
CA ASN A 45 17.55 -9.40 14.73
C ASN A 45 18.78 -9.88 13.95
N ASN A 46 18.87 -9.56 12.65
CA ASN A 46 19.88 -10.11 11.75
C ASN A 46 20.81 -9.06 11.13
N LYS A 47 20.57 -7.76 11.38
CA LYS A 47 21.32 -6.62 10.76
C LYS A 47 21.28 -6.63 9.23
N LYS A 48 20.26 -7.26 8.65
CA LYS A 48 20.08 -7.36 7.19
C LYS A 48 18.97 -6.45 6.72
N TRP A 49 19.08 -6.04 5.46
CA TRP A 49 18.05 -5.31 4.74
C TRP A 49 17.45 -6.21 3.65
N ILE A 50 16.14 -6.45 3.70
CA ILE A 50 15.44 -7.25 2.70
C ILE A 50 15.32 -6.45 1.41
N ARG A 51 15.80 -7.01 0.30
CA ARG A 51 15.68 -6.37 -1.01
C ARG A 51 14.24 -6.41 -1.49
N TYR A 52 13.83 -5.38 -2.23
CA TYR A 52 12.46 -5.21 -2.70
C TYR A 52 11.89 -6.46 -3.39
N ARG A 53 12.68 -7.14 -4.24
CA ARG A 53 12.25 -8.35 -4.95
C ARG A 53 11.81 -9.45 -3.99
N ASP A 54 12.60 -9.69 -2.95
CA ASP A 54 12.35 -10.74 -1.97
C ASP A 54 11.18 -10.35 -1.06
N LEU A 55 11.16 -9.10 -0.60
CA LEU A 55 10.05 -8.57 0.19
C LEU A 55 8.72 -8.67 -0.59
N ASN A 56 8.70 -8.26 -1.85
CA ASN A 56 7.52 -8.36 -2.70
C ASN A 56 7.04 -9.81 -2.86
N LYS A 57 7.96 -10.76 -3.06
CA LYS A 57 7.61 -12.19 -3.14
C LYS A 57 6.98 -12.70 -1.83
N MET A 58 7.52 -12.29 -0.68
CA MET A 58 6.95 -12.64 0.64
C MET A 58 5.56 -12.04 0.84
N LEU A 59 5.39 -10.77 0.47
CA LEU A 59 4.14 -10.05 0.67
C LEU A 59 2.99 -10.60 -0.18
N LYS A 60 3.26 -11.07 -1.41
CA LYS A 60 2.23 -11.63 -2.32
C LYS A 60 1.44 -12.79 -1.72
N GLU A 61 2.06 -13.57 -0.85
CA GLU A 61 1.40 -14.69 -0.19
C GLU A 61 0.54 -14.28 1.02
N HIS A 62 0.77 -13.08 1.56
CA HIS A 62 0.12 -12.59 2.77
C HIS A 62 -1.29 -12.02 2.48
N GLU A 63 -2.19 -12.18 3.44
CA GLU A 63 -3.57 -11.69 3.36
C GLU A 63 -3.66 -10.19 3.05
N THR A 64 -2.79 -9.36 3.63
CA THR A 64 -2.80 -7.91 3.40
C THR A 64 -2.56 -7.54 1.93
N TYR A 65 -1.82 -8.37 1.18
CA TYR A 65 -1.64 -8.19 -0.25
C TYR A 65 -2.85 -8.72 -1.02
N LYS A 66 -3.37 -9.90 -0.63
CA LYS A 66 -4.54 -10.53 -1.26
C LYS A 66 -5.84 -9.73 -1.09
N ASN A 67 -5.92 -8.88 -0.06
CA ASN A 67 -7.03 -7.97 0.20
C ASN A 67 -7.03 -6.75 -0.74
N LEU A 68 -5.95 -6.50 -1.47
CA LEU A 68 -5.93 -5.46 -2.49
C LEU A 68 -6.55 -5.98 -3.78
N PRO A 69 -7.16 -5.09 -4.60
CA PRO A 69 -7.65 -5.44 -5.92
C PRO A 69 -6.49 -6.01 -6.75
N ALA A 70 -6.79 -7.06 -7.51
CA ALA A 70 -5.81 -7.65 -8.42
C ALA A 70 -5.26 -6.59 -9.37
N GLN A 71 -3.93 -6.52 -9.49
CA GLN A 71 -3.21 -5.72 -10.48
C GLN A 71 -2.97 -6.51 -11.75
#